data_AF-A0A957TGP4-F1
#
_entry.id   AF-A0A957TGP4-F1
#
_cell.length_a   1.000
_cell.length_b   1.000
_cell.length_c   1.000
_cell.angle_alpha   90.00
_cell.angle_beta   90.00
_cell.angle_gamma   90.00
#
_symmetry.space_group_name_H-M   'P 1'
#
loop_
_entity.id
_entity.type
_entity.pdbx_description
1 polymer ?
#
loop_
_entity_poly.entity_id
_entity_poly.type
_entity_poly.pdbx_seq_one_letter_code
_entity_poly.pdbx_strand_id
1 'polypeptide(L)'
;EEAVAVGVMQALTAEDAVVATYREHGQALARGIPARTLMAELYGKQEGCSRGRGGSMHFFDAATRFYGGSAIVGGGLPLAIGVALADKLRGINRVTCCFFGDGAVAEGEFHEAMNLAALWQIPILFICENNMYGMGTALEYA
;
A
#
# COMPACT_ATOMS: atom_id res chain seq x y z
N GLU A 1 -7.80 6.50 -9.67
CA GLU A 1 -6.41 6.60 -9.17
C GLU A 1 -5.42 5.71 -9.96
N GLU A 2 -5.85 5.20 -11.11
CA GLU A 2 -5.13 4.24 -11.96
C GLU A 2 -3.83 4.81 -12.52
N ALA A 3 -3.83 6.10 -12.88
CA ALA A 3 -2.63 6.78 -13.36
C ALA A 3 -1.55 6.87 -12.28
N VAL A 4 -1.94 7.09 -11.02
CA VAL A 4 -1.02 7.13 -9.88
C VAL A 4 -0.44 5.73 -9.66
N ALA A 5 -1.30 4.71 -9.64
CA ALA A 5 -0.87 3.32 -9.53
C ALA A 5 0.14 2.92 -10.61
N VAL A 6 -0.20 3.09 -11.90
CA VAL A 6 0.68 2.70 -13.01
C VAL A 6 1.96 3.54 -13.03
N GLY A 7 1.85 4.86 -12.82
CA GLY A 7 2.99 5.77 -12.84
C GLY A 7 4.03 5.42 -11.76
N VAL A 8 3.58 5.16 -10.53
CA VAL A 8 4.46 4.74 -9.44
C VAL A 8 5.07 3.36 -9.71
N MET A 9 4.28 2.37 -10.17
CA MET A 9 4.81 1.03 -10.43
C MET A 9 5.89 1.00 -11.51
N GLN A 10 5.84 1.89 -12.51
CA GLN A 10 6.89 2.01 -13.53
C GLN A 10 8.23 2.53 -12.98
N ALA A 11 8.22 3.25 -11.86
CA ALA A 11 9.42 3.75 -11.21
C ALA A 11 10.02 2.75 -10.19
N LEU A 12 9.27 1.71 -9.83
CA LEU A 12 9.70 0.68 -8.89
C LEU A 12 10.32 -0.52 -9.60
N THR A 13 11.26 -1.17 -8.93
CA THR A 13 11.77 -2.48 -9.32
C THR A 13 10.84 -3.59 -8.80
N ALA A 14 11.00 -4.80 -9.34
CA ALA A 14 10.30 -5.99 -8.84
C ALA A 14 10.69 -6.37 -7.39
N GLU A 15 11.77 -5.81 -6.87
CA GLU A 15 12.23 -6.07 -5.50
C GLU A 15 11.67 -5.09 -4.47
N ASP A 16 11.22 -3.92 -4.90
CA ASP A 16 10.67 -2.91 -4.00
C ASP A 16 9.34 -3.39 -3.40
N ALA A 17 9.08 -3.09 -2.13
CA ALA A 17 7.81 -3.47 -1.50
C ALA A 17 6.72 -2.45 -1.81
N VAL A 18 5.46 -2.90 -1.89
CA VAL A 18 4.30 -2.01 -2.04
C VAL A 18 3.30 -2.30 -0.94
N VAL A 19 3.02 -1.31 -0.11
CA VAL A 19 1.92 -1.31 0.86
C VAL A 19 0.85 -0.38 0.33
N ALA A 20 -0.40 -0.85 0.27
CA ALA A 20 -1.50 -0.11 -0.35
C ALA A 20 -2.77 -0.08 0.53
N THR A 21 -3.67 0.84 0.21
CA THR A 21 -4.97 1.02 0.87
C THR A 21 -5.98 -0.04 0.43
N TYR A 22 -7.27 0.15 0.72
CA TYR A 22 -8.38 -0.65 0.19
C TYR A 22 -8.76 -0.33 -1.28
N ARG A 23 -8.08 0.65 -1.91
CA ARG A 23 -8.29 1.03 -3.33
C ARG A 23 -7.20 0.45 -4.23
N GLU A 24 -6.62 -0.68 -3.84
CA GLU A 24 -5.35 -1.20 -4.33
C GLU A 24 -5.41 -1.98 -5.65
N HIS A 25 -6.59 -2.10 -6.27
CA HIS A 25 -6.80 -3.01 -7.40
C HIS A 25 -5.93 -2.63 -8.61
N GLY A 26 -5.81 -1.33 -8.89
CA GLY A 26 -4.96 -0.81 -9.96
C GLY A 26 -3.48 -1.07 -9.68
N GLN A 27 -3.05 -0.87 -8.44
CA GLN A 27 -1.69 -1.12 -7.96
C GLN A 27 -1.36 -2.62 -8.08
N ALA A 28 -2.26 -3.50 -7.66
CA ALA A 28 -2.10 -4.96 -7.72
C ALA A 28 -1.95 -5.47 -9.16
N LEU A 29 -2.78 -4.97 -10.09
CA LEU A 29 -2.67 -5.30 -11.52
C LEU A 29 -1.38 -4.77 -12.13
N ALA A 30 -1.04 -3.50 -11.87
CA ALA A 30 0.18 -2.88 -12.35
C ALA A 30 1.45 -3.54 -11.80
N ARG A 31 1.37 -4.13 -10.59
CA ARG A 31 2.44 -4.91 -9.97
C ARG A 31 2.63 -6.29 -10.61
N GLY A 32 1.68 -6.74 -11.42
CA GLY A 32 1.75 -8.00 -12.16
C GLY A 32 1.01 -9.16 -11.51
N ILE A 33 0.16 -8.92 -10.50
CA ILE A 33 -0.69 -9.99 -9.95
C ILE A 33 -1.75 -10.34 -11.01
N PRO A 34 -1.90 -11.63 -11.39
CA PRO A 34 -2.82 -11.99 -12.46
C PRO A 34 -4.26 -11.60 -12.14
N ALA A 35 -4.94 -10.96 -13.10
CA ALA A 35 -6.34 -10.56 -12.95
C ALA A 35 -7.26 -11.72 -12.54
N ARG A 36 -6.99 -12.95 -13.03
CA ARG A 36 -7.73 -14.15 -12.61
C ARG A 36 -7.62 -14.40 -11.10
N THR A 37 -6.42 -14.25 -10.54
CA THR A 37 -6.16 -14.44 -9.10
C THR A 37 -6.88 -13.38 -8.28
N LEU A 38 -6.81 -12.10 -8.70
CA LEU A 38 -7.52 -11.01 -8.03
C LEU A 38 -9.04 -11.21 -8.08
N MET A 39 -9.57 -11.59 -9.24
CA MET A 39 -10.99 -11.91 -9.37
C MET A 39 -11.39 -13.11 -8.50
N ALA A 40 -10.57 -14.16 -8.44
CA ALA A 40 -10.83 -15.29 -7.54
C ALA A 40 -10.91 -14.84 -6.07
N GLU A 41 -10.03 -13.92 -5.65
CA GLU A 41 -10.06 -13.33 -4.31
C GLU A 41 -11.36 -12.53 -4.05
N LEU A 42 -11.78 -11.70 -5.01
CA LEU A 42 -13.04 -10.94 -4.93
C LEU A 42 -14.27 -11.83 -4.73
N TYR A 43 -14.29 -12.99 -5.36
CA TYR A 43 -15.39 -13.95 -5.27
C TYR A 43 -15.24 -14.96 -4.12
N GLY A 44 -14.27 -14.77 -3.23
CA GLY A 44 -14.07 -15.66 -2.08
C GLY A 44 -13.63 -17.08 -2.45
N LYS A 45 -12.93 -17.24 -3.58
CA LYS A 45 -12.47 -18.55 -4.07
C LYS A 45 -11.09 -18.91 -3.54
N GLN A 46 -10.81 -20.22 -3.43
CA GLN A 46 -9.55 -20.75 -2.92
C GLN A 46 -8.33 -20.33 -3.77
N GLU A 47 -8.54 -20.09 -5.06
CA GLU A 47 -7.51 -19.64 -6.01
C GLU A 47 -7.14 -18.16 -5.87
N GLY A 48 -7.81 -17.41 -4.98
CA GLY A 48 -7.45 -16.03 -4.66
C GLY A 48 -6.07 -15.91 -4.00
N CYS A 49 -5.45 -14.73 -4.09
CA CYS A 49 -4.12 -14.46 -3.54
C CYS A 49 -4.05 -14.66 -2.01
N SER A 50 -5.19 -14.50 -1.33
CA SER A 50 -5.37 -14.72 0.11
C SER A 50 -6.35 -15.88 0.37
N ARG A 51 -6.53 -16.78 -0.61
CA ARG A 51 -7.45 -17.94 -0.59
C ARG A 51 -8.91 -17.55 -0.37
N GLY A 52 -9.33 -16.38 -0.86
CA GLY A 52 -10.70 -15.90 -0.81
C GLY A 52 -11.12 -15.33 0.55
N ARG A 53 -10.16 -15.05 1.44
CA ARG A 53 -10.41 -14.53 2.79
C ARG A 53 -10.28 -13.02 2.90
N GLY A 54 -9.54 -12.40 1.99
CA GLY A 54 -9.27 -10.97 1.97
C GLY A 54 -10.34 -10.16 1.24
N GLY A 55 -10.93 -10.74 0.19
CA GLY A 55 -11.92 -10.06 -0.63
C GLY A 55 -11.37 -8.81 -1.31
N SER A 56 -12.22 -7.81 -1.53
CA SER A 56 -11.89 -6.61 -2.32
C SER A 56 -10.91 -5.65 -1.66
N MET A 57 -10.71 -5.73 -0.33
CA MET A 57 -9.93 -4.73 0.39
C MET A 57 -8.63 -5.28 0.98
N HIS A 58 -8.23 -6.52 0.63
CA HIS A 58 -7.06 -7.22 1.21
C HIS A 58 -6.35 -8.09 0.17
N PHE A 59 -5.91 -7.48 -0.94
CA PHE A 59 -5.04 -8.16 -1.91
C PHE A 59 -3.59 -8.24 -1.40
N PHE A 60 -3.16 -9.45 -1.06
CA PHE A 60 -1.81 -9.73 -0.56
C PHE A 60 -1.09 -10.76 -1.42
N ASP A 61 0.12 -10.45 -1.87
CA ASP A 61 0.99 -11.39 -2.57
C ASP A 61 2.46 -11.19 -2.17
N ALA A 62 2.97 -12.14 -1.38
CA ALA A 62 4.36 -12.11 -0.92
C ALA A 62 5.37 -12.26 -2.07
N ALA A 63 5.01 -12.96 -3.16
CA ALA A 63 5.92 -13.22 -4.27
C ALA A 63 6.27 -11.93 -5.01
N THR A 64 5.29 -11.06 -5.25
CA THR A 64 5.51 -9.73 -5.85
C THR A 64 5.82 -8.64 -4.83
N ARG A 65 5.98 -9.00 -3.55
CA ARG A 65 6.16 -8.07 -2.40
C ARG A 65 5.07 -7.00 -2.35
N PHE A 66 3.85 -7.42 -2.69
CA PHE A 66 2.66 -6.60 -2.63
C PHE A 66 1.91 -6.92 -1.34
N TYR A 67 2.00 -6.00 -0.39
CA TYR A 67 1.36 -6.07 0.92
C TYR A 67 0.17 -5.12 0.93
N GLY A 68 -0.72 -5.30 -0.05
CA GLY A 68 -1.83 -4.40 -0.31
C GLY A 68 -3.09 -4.77 0.47
N GLY A 69 -4.01 -3.80 0.49
CA GLY A 69 -5.32 -3.96 1.07
C GLY A 69 -5.31 -3.87 2.58
N SER A 70 -5.09 -2.66 3.10
CA SER A 70 -5.49 -2.31 4.47
C SER A 70 -6.85 -1.62 4.44
N ALA A 71 -7.88 -2.30 4.94
CA ALA A 71 -9.18 -1.69 5.20
C ALA A 71 -9.15 -0.69 6.38
N ILE A 72 -8.11 -0.78 7.22
CA ILE A 72 -7.88 0.18 8.31
C ILE A 72 -7.18 1.40 7.73
N VAL A 73 -7.84 2.56 7.84
CA VAL A 73 -7.28 3.86 7.47
C VAL A 73 -6.01 4.11 8.29
N GLY A 74 -4.94 4.58 7.66
CA GLY A 74 -3.64 4.80 8.31
C GLY A 74 -2.84 3.52 8.65
N GLY A 75 -3.48 2.36 8.82
CA GLY A 75 -2.85 1.12 9.31
C GLY A 75 -1.69 0.58 8.45
N GLY A 76 -1.63 0.93 7.16
CA GLY A 76 -0.53 0.57 6.27
C GLY A 76 0.78 1.34 6.53
N LEU A 77 0.70 2.55 7.10
CA LEU A 77 1.86 3.44 7.31
C LEU A 77 2.93 2.82 8.23
N PRO A 78 2.60 2.35 9.46
CA PRO A 78 3.60 1.72 10.33
C PRO A 78 4.10 0.38 9.78
N LEU A 79 3.26 -0.36 9.04
CA LEU A 79 3.68 -1.60 8.37
C LEU A 79 4.75 -1.33 7.30
N ALA A 80 4.55 -0.29 6.48
CA ALA A 80 5.52 0.10 5.46
C ALA A 80 6.87 0.53 6.07
N ILE A 81 6.84 1.27 7.19
CA ILE A 81 8.04 1.59 7.97
C ILE A 81 8.74 0.32 8.42
N GLY A 82 8.00 -0.64 8.98
CA GLY A 82 8.54 -1.92 9.44
C GLY A 82 9.23 -2.69 8.31
N VAL A 83 8.60 -2.80 7.14
CA VAL A 83 9.17 -3.48 5.96
C VAL A 83 10.46 -2.79 5.50
N ALA A 84 10.44 -1.47 5.31
CA ALA A 84 11.62 -0.71 4.88
C ALA A 84 12.76 -0.76 5.90
N LEU A 85 12.43 -0.68 7.19
CA LEU A 85 13.41 -0.83 8.28
C LEU A 85 14.05 -2.22 8.24
N ALA A 86 13.26 -3.26 7.98
CA ALA A 86 13.76 -4.62 7.89
C ALA A 86 14.75 -4.81 6.73
N ASP A 87 14.51 -4.19 5.58
CA ASP A 87 15.45 -4.21 4.45
C ASP A 87 16.73 -3.41 4.76
N LYS A 88 16.57 -2.23 5.37
CA LYS A 88 17.70 -1.41 5.82
C LYS A 88 18.61 -2.15 6.81
N LEU A 89 18.04 -2.77 7.84
CA LEU A 89 18.81 -3.52 8.86
C LEU A 89 19.56 -4.72 8.28
N ARG A 90 19.07 -5.28 7.16
CA ARG A 90 19.74 -6.37 6.43
C ARG A 90 20.76 -5.88 5.40
N GLY A 91 20.95 -4.57 5.24
CA GLY A 91 21.83 -4.00 4.23
C GLY A 91 21.33 -4.21 2.79
N ILE A 92 20.02 -4.43 2.61
CA ILE A 92 19.40 -4.63 1.30
C ILE A 92 19.01 -3.26 0.73
N ASN A 93 19.50 -2.93 -0.46
CA ASN A 93 19.23 -1.65 -1.11
C ASN A 93 17.93 -1.70 -1.92
N ARG A 94 16.79 -1.48 -1.25
CA ARG A 94 15.44 -1.45 -1.82
C ARG A 94 14.63 -0.32 -1.18
N VAL A 95 13.57 0.11 -1.85
CA VAL A 95 12.58 1.04 -1.32
C VAL A 95 11.29 0.30 -0.99
N THR A 96 10.59 0.76 0.05
CA THR A 96 9.17 0.43 0.26
C THR A 96 8.31 1.60 -0.18
N CYS A 97 7.33 1.36 -1.04
CA CYS A 97 6.31 2.32 -1.41
C CYS A 97 5.08 2.15 -0.52
N CYS A 98 4.54 3.25 0.02
CA CYS A 98 3.36 3.25 0.89
C CYS A 98 2.30 4.21 0.32
N PHE A 99 1.19 3.65 -0.16
CA PHE A 99 0.02 4.43 -0.58
C PHE A 99 -0.90 4.70 0.62
N PHE A 100 -1.44 5.91 0.69
CA PHE A 100 -2.44 6.32 1.66
C PHE A 100 -3.29 7.46 1.08
N GLY A 101 -4.52 7.60 1.55
CA GLY A 101 -5.38 8.73 1.17
C GLY A 101 -5.14 9.97 2.03
N ASP A 102 -5.58 11.13 1.56
CA ASP A 102 -5.57 12.40 2.30
C ASP A 102 -6.24 12.29 3.67
N GLY A 103 -7.36 11.59 3.78
CA GLY A 103 -8.03 11.37 5.07
C GLY A 103 -7.18 10.62 6.11
N ALA A 104 -6.20 9.82 5.69
CA ALA A 104 -5.31 9.12 6.61
C ALA A 104 -4.27 10.04 7.27
N VAL A 105 -4.10 11.27 6.79
CA VAL A 105 -3.18 12.25 7.38
C VAL A 105 -3.61 12.68 8.78
N ALA A 106 -4.91 12.62 9.08
CA ALA A 106 -5.46 12.94 10.39
C ALA A 106 -5.23 11.82 11.44
N GLU A 107 -4.80 10.63 11.02
CA GLU A 107 -4.52 9.51 11.92
C GLU A 107 -3.17 9.70 12.64
N GLY A 108 -3.08 9.24 13.89
CA GLY A 108 -1.85 9.36 14.69
C GLY A 108 -0.68 8.59 14.06
N GLU A 109 -0.98 7.45 13.45
CA GLU A 109 -0.05 6.58 12.75
C GLU A 109 0.70 7.31 11.62
N PHE A 110 0.07 8.30 10.98
CA PHE A 110 0.73 9.13 9.98
C PHE A 110 1.88 9.94 10.59
N HIS A 111 1.62 10.63 11.68
CA HIS A 111 2.63 11.45 12.36
C HIS A 111 3.78 10.60 12.89
N GLU A 112 3.45 9.45 13.50
CA GLU A 112 4.45 8.51 14.00
C GLU A 112 5.32 7.95 12.87
N ALA A 113 4.70 7.47 11.78
CA ALA A 113 5.42 6.91 10.65
C ALA A 113 6.35 7.94 9.98
N MET A 114 5.89 9.16 9.77
CA MET A 114 6.71 10.24 9.19
C MET A 114 7.90 10.59 10.10
N ASN A 115 7.66 10.70 11.42
CA ASN A 115 8.71 10.98 12.38
C ASN A 115 9.77 9.87 12.42
N LEU A 116 9.35 8.60 12.45
CA LEU A 116 10.27 7.46 12.42
C LEU A 116 11.03 7.35 11.10
N ALA A 117 10.37 7.61 9.96
CA ALA A 117 11.02 7.63 8.65
C ALA A 117 12.19 8.61 8.62
N ALA A 118 11.95 9.83 9.10
CA ALA A 118 12.96 10.88 9.16
C ALA A 118 14.05 10.57 10.19
N LEU A 119 13.68 10.24 11.43
CA LEU A 119 14.64 9.98 12.51
C LEU A 119 15.58 8.82 12.18
N TRP A 120 15.04 7.74 11.63
CA TRP A 120 15.80 6.54 11.33
C TRP A 120 16.29 6.48 9.89
N GLN A 121 16.07 7.52 9.07
CA GLN A 121 16.49 7.57 7.67
C GLN A 121 16.06 6.32 6.90
N ILE A 122 14.76 6.00 6.98
CA ILE A 122 14.16 4.80 6.39
C ILE A 122 14.01 4.98 4.88
N PRO A 123 14.40 4.01 4.03
CA PRO A 123 14.23 4.08 2.58
C PRO A 123 12.77 3.80 2.18
N ILE A 124 11.91 4.79 2.36
CA ILE A 124 10.47 4.70 2.09
C ILE A 124 10.01 5.82 1.16
N LEU A 125 9.09 5.48 0.25
CA LEU A 125 8.38 6.41 -0.62
C LEU A 125 6.92 6.49 -0.20
N PHE A 126 6.51 7.64 0.33
CA PHE A 126 5.13 7.92 0.71
C PHE A 126 4.36 8.50 -0.48
N ILE A 127 3.24 7.88 -0.84
CA ILE A 127 2.34 8.32 -1.92
C ILE A 127 0.99 8.69 -1.33
N CYS A 128 0.73 10.00 -1.21
CA CYS A 128 -0.57 10.52 -0.81
C CYS A 128 -1.49 10.62 -2.03
N GLU A 129 -2.53 9.80 -2.07
CA GLU A 129 -3.62 9.87 -3.06
C GLU A 129 -4.68 10.86 -2.55
N ASN A 130 -4.41 12.15 -2.74
CA ASN A 130 -5.35 13.20 -2.38
C ASN A 130 -6.41 13.36 -3.47
N ASN A 131 -7.60 12.81 -3.22
CA ASN A 131 -8.76 12.92 -4.11
C ASN A 131 -9.81 13.92 -3.59
N MET A 132 -9.43 14.75 -2.61
CA MET A 132 -10.22 15.82 -1.99
C MET A 132 -11.34 15.36 -1.04
N TYR A 133 -11.52 14.05 -0.81
CA TYR A 133 -12.63 13.53 -0.02
C TYR A 133 -12.27 12.30 0.84
N GLY A 134 -12.46 12.43 2.15
CA GLY A 134 -12.51 11.32 3.10
C GLY A 134 -13.93 10.78 3.23
N MET A 135 -14.32 9.81 2.40
CA MET A 135 -15.71 9.29 2.33
C MET A 135 -16.73 10.42 2.06
N GLY A 136 -17.40 10.92 3.09
CA GLY A 136 -18.40 11.98 3.00
C GLY A 136 -17.88 13.37 3.38
N THR A 137 -16.63 13.46 3.83
CA THR A 137 -16.01 14.69 4.31
C THR A 137 -15.11 15.28 3.23
N ALA A 138 -15.43 16.47 2.74
CA ALA A 138 -14.53 17.20 1.84
C ALA A 138 -13.29 17.68 2.61
N LEU A 139 -12.14 17.71 1.94
CA LEU A 139 -10.85 18.08 2.55
C LEU A 139 -10.86 19.47 3.22
N GLU A 140 -11.65 20.42 2.71
CA GLU A 140 -11.77 21.76 3.30
C GLU A 140 -12.41 21.78 4.70
N TYR A 141 -13.10 20.69 5.07
CA TYR A 141 -13.76 20.52 6.38
C TYR A 141 -13.05 19.51 7.28
N ALA A 142 -11.95 18.92 6.82
CA ALA A 142 -11.19 17.90 7.53
C ALA A 142 -10.20 18.48 8.54
#